data_AF-A0A353HSQ0-F1
#
_entry.id   AF-A0A353HSQ0-F1
#
_cell.length_a   1.000
_cell.length_b   1.000
_cell.length_c   1.000
_cell.angle_alpha   90.00
_cell.angle_beta   90.00
_cell.angle_gamma   90.00
#
_symmetry.space_group_name_H-M   'P 1'
#
loop_
_entity.id
_entity.type
_entity.pdbx_description
1 polymer ?
#
loop_
_entity_poly.entity_id
_entity_poly.type
_entity_poly.pdbx_seq_one_letter_code
_entity_poly.pdbx_strand_id
1 'polypeptide(L)'
;PPTTRAELVPIKNNLRHNDLDELVNEETLESGAGEYPHKAELALLWKWALKLEAGRMAKREAFGLKPEQANRVDFNFYVEDDVVSIVRRKRGAPLDKIVAELMIFANSTWGKLLHDSGVPGIYRSQGAGSGAGWAAKMQVRMVTHAAPHQGLGVDQYAWSTSPLRRYTDLVNQWQIIACAEHGVTAPLVAPFKPRDATLFSIVSAFDAAYSAYNDFQQTMERYWCLRWLGQEQVKQTEAVVLKEDVLRLTEVPLVIRLPGMPPVARGAQVKLDIVRWDEVDLSLEARLLEVAQAAPSEELVFDEEEGDDAAGEVGDTGEAAVEEVVEAEGAVAAVSTAAATPAAGAQ
;
A
#
# COMPACT_ATOMS: atom_id res chain seq x y z
N PRO A 1 13.79 0.03 -30.16
CA PRO A 1 13.36 0.46 -28.81
C PRO A 1 12.13 -0.36 -28.42
N PRO A 2 11.89 -0.61 -27.12
CA PRO A 2 10.66 -1.26 -26.67
C PRO A 2 9.43 -0.47 -27.14
N THR A 3 8.35 -1.17 -27.49
CA THR A 3 7.09 -0.57 -27.96
C THR A 3 5.94 -1.07 -27.09
N THR A 4 5.06 -0.17 -26.65
CA THR A 4 3.81 -0.56 -25.97
C THR A 4 2.81 -1.08 -27.00
N ARG A 5 2.17 -2.20 -26.70
CA ARG A 5 1.15 -2.85 -27.55
C ARG A 5 0.02 -3.39 -26.68
N ALA A 6 -1.21 -3.29 -27.16
CA ALA A 6 -2.33 -4.03 -26.61
C ALA A 6 -2.31 -5.45 -27.18
N GLU A 7 -2.17 -6.46 -26.33
CA GLU A 7 -2.14 -7.86 -26.73
C GLU A 7 -2.84 -8.76 -25.72
N LEU A 8 -3.22 -9.96 -26.15
CA LEU A 8 -3.78 -10.99 -25.29
C LEU A 8 -2.65 -11.91 -24.81
N VAL A 9 -2.43 -11.96 -23.50
CA VAL A 9 -1.41 -12.82 -22.87
C VAL A 9 -2.11 -13.93 -22.09
N PRO A 10 -1.88 -15.22 -22.40
CA PRO A 10 -2.43 -16.32 -21.62
C PRO A 10 -1.68 -16.43 -20.28
N ILE A 11 -2.40 -16.25 -19.18
CA ILE A 11 -1.85 -16.46 -17.83
C ILE A 11 -1.86 -17.96 -17.53
N LYS A 12 -0.67 -18.58 -17.53
CA LYS A 12 -0.51 -20.03 -17.32
C LYS A 12 -0.56 -20.42 -15.84
N ASN A 13 -0.05 -19.57 -14.96
CA ASN A 13 0.08 -19.84 -13.54
C ASN A 13 -0.34 -18.61 -12.74
N ASN A 14 -1.13 -18.85 -11.68
CA ASN A 14 -1.45 -17.86 -10.65
C ASN A 14 -0.74 -18.32 -9.37
N LEU A 15 0.29 -17.59 -8.96
CA LEU A 15 1.15 -17.92 -7.82
C LEU A 15 0.78 -17.02 -6.64
N ARG A 16 0.82 -17.54 -5.41
CA ARG A 16 0.47 -16.77 -4.21
C ARG A 16 1.67 -16.60 -3.27
N HIS A 17 1.77 -15.41 -2.67
CA HIS A 17 2.86 -15.03 -1.76
C HIS A 17 2.86 -15.93 -0.52
N ASN A 18 1.71 -16.11 0.12
CA ASN A 18 1.54 -16.95 1.32
C ASN A 18 1.99 -18.41 1.15
N ASP A 19 1.99 -18.95 -0.09
CA ASP A 19 2.44 -20.31 -0.37
C ASP A 19 3.93 -20.39 -0.70
N LEU A 20 4.55 -19.27 -1.11
CA LEU A 20 5.88 -19.24 -1.70
C LEU A 20 6.92 -18.45 -0.88
N ASP A 21 6.52 -17.53 -0.01
CA ASP A 21 7.46 -16.63 0.69
C ASP A 21 8.49 -17.39 1.53
N GLU A 22 8.13 -18.54 2.12
CA GLU A 22 9.08 -19.40 2.84
C GLU A 22 10.12 -20.03 1.91
N LEU A 23 9.70 -20.39 0.68
CA LEU A 23 10.52 -21.06 -0.33
C LEU A 23 11.34 -20.09 -1.18
N VAL A 24 10.81 -18.87 -1.40
CA VAL A 24 11.36 -17.82 -2.26
C VAL A 24 11.82 -16.65 -1.38
N ASN A 25 12.93 -16.87 -0.71
CA ASN A 25 13.59 -15.89 0.16
C ASN A 25 14.96 -15.47 -0.44
N GLU A 26 15.59 -14.46 0.15
CA GLU A 26 16.87 -13.90 -0.34
C GLU A 26 17.94 -14.98 -0.47
N GLU A 27 18.10 -15.84 0.54
CA GLU A 27 19.10 -16.91 0.54
C GLU A 27 18.88 -17.87 -0.64
N THR A 28 17.65 -18.32 -0.86
CA THR A 28 17.33 -19.25 -1.95
C THR A 28 17.47 -18.61 -3.34
N LEU A 29 17.18 -17.32 -3.48
CA LEU A 29 17.33 -16.57 -4.73
C LEU A 29 18.79 -16.29 -5.07
N GLU A 30 19.64 -16.04 -4.06
CA GLU A 30 21.07 -15.81 -4.23
C GLU A 30 21.85 -17.10 -4.48
N SER A 31 21.62 -18.13 -3.67
CA SER A 31 22.30 -19.42 -3.77
C SER A 31 21.78 -20.26 -4.93
N GLY A 32 20.55 -20.02 -5.38
CA GLY A 32 19.83 -20.89 -6.30
C GLY A 32 19.45 -22.23 -5.66
N ALA A 33 19.36 -22.32 -4.33
CA ALA A 33 18.86 -23.48 -3.61
C ALA A 33 17.32 -23.55 -3.60
N GLY A 34 16.76 -24.67 -3.10
CA GLY A 34 15.30 -24.88 -3.01
C GLY A 34 14.66 -25.35 -4.33
N GLU A 35 13.42 -25.82 -4.27
CA GLU A 35 12.64 -26.23 -5.46
C GLU A 35 11.26 -25.59 -5.37
N TYR A 36 10.92 -24.76 -6.37
CA TYR A 36 9.65 -24.04 -6.46
C TYR A 36 9.35 -23.67 -7.92
N PRO A 37 8.06 -23.41 -8.27
CA PRO A 37 7.67 -23.08 -9.63
C PRO A 37 8.41 -21.85 -10.18
N HIS A 38 8.79 -21.89 -11.47
CA HIS A 38 9.40 -20.75 -12.19
C HIS A 38 10.66 -20.18 -11.53
N LYS A 39 11.46 -21.03 -10.85
CA LYS A 39 12.66 -20.63 -10.11
C LYS A 39 13.66 -19.80 -10.92
N ALA A 40 13.92 -20.19 -12.17
CA ALA A 40 14.88 -19.47 -13.01
C ALA A 40 14.37 -18.06 -13.38
N GLU A 41 13.08 -17.95 -13.68
CA GLU A 41 12.40 -16.70 -13.99
C GLU A 41 12.33 -15.78 -12.77
N LEU A 42 11.96 -16.30 -11.59
CA LEU A 42 11.92 -15.54 -10.34
C LEU A 42 13.32 -15.03 -9.95
N ALA A 43 14.37 -15.84 -10.11
CA ALA A 43 15.74 -15.40 -9.87
C ALA A 43 16.21 -14.30 -10.84
N LEU A 44 15.71 -14.30 -12.09
CA LEU A 44 15.98 -13.22 -13.04
C LEU A 44 15.20 -11.94 -12.67
N LEU A 45 13.91 -12.07 -12.34
CA LEU A 45 13.07 -10.96 -11.92
C LEU A 45 13.58 -10.32 -10.63
N TRP A 46 14.10 -11.11 -9.69
CA TRP A 46 14.75 -10.62 -8.47
C TRP A 46 15.93 -9.69 -8.79
N LYS A 47 16.86 -10.15 -9.63
CA LYS A 47 18.01 -9.34 -10.06
C LYS A 47 17.58 -8.07 -10.78
N TRP A 48 16.47 -8.13 -11.53
CA TRP A 48 15.93 -6.96 -12.20
C TRP A 48 15.31 -5.97 -11.21
N ALA A 49 14.50 -6.45 -10.26
CA ALA A 49 13.89 -5.65 -9.20
C ALA A 49 14.95 -4.90 -8.39
N LEU A 50 16.03 -5.58 -7.97
CA LEU A 50 17.16 -4.93 -7.28
C LEU A 50 17.80 -3.80 -8.10
N LYS A 51 17.89 -3.94 -9.43
CA LYS A 51 18.40 -2.87 -10.30
C LYS A 51 17.43 -1.71 -10.45
N LEU A 52 16.12 -1.99 -10.53
CA LEU A 52 15.07 -0.97 -10.60
C LEU A 52 15.06 -0.15 -9.32
N GLU A 53 15.04 -0.82 -8.16
CA GLU A 53 15.11 -0.20 -6.84
C GLU A 53 16.36 0.67 -6.69
N ALA A 54 17.54 0.15 -7.02
CA ALA A 54 18.79 0.93 -6.97
C ALA A 54 18.72 2.21 -7.81
N GLY A 55 18.09 2.14 -9.00
CA GLY A 55 17.85 3.31 -9.84
C GLY A 55 16.90 4.34 -9.21
N ARG A 56 15.81 3.87 -8.59
CA ARG A 56 14.88 4.74 -7.85
C ARG A 56 15.55 5.37 -6.64
N MET A 57 16.33 4.61 -5.87
CA MET A 57 17.00 5.10 -4.66
C MET A 57 18.03 6.18 -4.98
N ALA A 58 18.85 6.00 -6.02
CA ALA A 58 19.78 7.04 -6.47
C ALA A 58 19.05 8.35 -6.85
N LYS A 59 17.84 8.23 -7.39
CA LYS A 59 17.03 9.38 -7.77
C LYS A 59 16.28 10.01 -6.59
N ARG A 60 15.81 9.21 -5.65
CA ARG A 60 15.27 9.66 -4.36
C ARG A 60 16.33 10.48 -3.60
N GLU A 61 17.58 9.98 -3.56
CA GLU A 61 18.72 10.70 -3.00
C GLU A 61 18.99 12.03 -3.73
N ALA A 62 18.90 12.04 -5.07
CA ALA A 62 19.04 13.27 -5.86
C ALA A 62 17.93 14.30 -5.59
N PHE A 63 16.76 13.88 -5.10
CA PHE A 63 15.71 14.76 -4.59
C PHE A 63 15.95 15.23 -3.14
N GLY A 64 17.04 14.79 -2.50
CA GLY A 64 17.43 15.16 -1.14
C GLY A 64 16.73 14.35 -0.04
N LEU A 65 16.13 13.21 -0.38
CA LEU A 65 15.45 12.32 0.56
C LEU A 65 16.40 11.20 1.03
N LYS A 66 16.21 10.74 2.27
CA LYS A 66 16.93 9.58 2.82
C LYS A 66 16.51 8.29 2.07
N PRO A 67 17.31 7.21 2.09
CA PRO A 67 16.87 5.91 1.60
C PRO A 67 15.57 5.46 2.25
N GLU A 68 14.76 4.71 1.50
CA GLU A 68 13.53 4.11 1.99
C GLU A 68 13.83 3.17 3.17
N GLN A 69 13.08 3.29 4.27
CA GLN A 69 13.25 2.44 5.45
C GLN A 69 12.25 1.28 5.40
N ALA A 70 12.75 0.04 5.42
CA ALA A 70 11.93 -1.16 5.33
C ALA A 70 11.29 -1.60 6.67
N ASN A 71 11.30 -0.76 7.70
CA ASN A 71 11.06 -1.20 9.08
C ASN A 71 9.60 -1.07 9.56
N ARG A 72 8.64 -0.89 8.63
CA ARG A 72 7.22 -0.88 9.00
C ARG A 72 6.69 -2.31 9.08
N VAL A 73 6.16 -2.68 10.24
CA VAL A 73 5.45 -3.96 10.42
C VAL A 73 4.02 -3.77 9.92
N ASP A 74 3.66 -4.51 8.87
CA ASP A 74 2.27 -4.62 8.42
C ASP A 74 1.62 -5.86 9.03
N PHE A 75 0.30 -5.99 8.93
CA PHE A 75 -0.47 -7.06 9.55
C PHE A 75 -1.52 -7.61 8.61
N ASN A 76 -1.70 -8.92 8.62
CA ASN A 76 -2.79 -9.61 7.96
C ASN A 76 -3.86 -9.98 9.00
N PHE A 77 -5.12 -9.74 8.65
CA PHE A 77 -6.28 -10.12 9.44
C PHE A 77 -6.95 -11.34 8.81
N TYR A 78 -7.14 -12.39 9.61
CA TYR A 78 -7.96 -13.55 9.25
C TYR A 78 -9.14 -13.63 10.21
N VAL A 79 -10.34 -13.78 9.66
CA VAL A 79 -11.57 -13.93 10.44
C VAL A 79 -12.27 -15.19 9.97
N GLU A 80 -12.25 -16.22 10.81
CA GLU A 80 -12.84 -17.53 10.53
C GLU A 80 -13.80 -17.88 11.66
N ASP A 81 -15.08 -18.10 11.35
CA ASP A 81 -16.12 -18.41 12.35
C ASP A 81 -16.07 -17.49 13.58
N ASP A 82 -15.96 -16.18 13.34
CA ASP A 82 -15.88 -15.13 14.38
C ASP A 82 -14.61 -15.13 15.25
N VAL A 83 -13.63 -15.99 14.93
CA VAL A 83 -12.29 -16.03 15.53
C VAL A 83 -11.34 -15.17 14.71
N VAL A 84 -10.65 -14.25 15.38
CA VAL A 84 -9.76 -13.28 14.76
C VAL A 84 -8.31 -13.73 14.95
N SER A 85 -7.56 -13.79 13.87
CA SER A 85 -6.09 -13.96 13.89
C SER A 85 -5.43 -12.76 13.22
N ILE A 86 -4.57 -12.06 13.95
CA ILE A 86 -3.80 -10.92 13.45
C ILE A 86 -2.34 -11.35 13.40
N VAL A 87 -1.78 -11.43 12.19
CA VAL A 87 -0.42 -11.95 11.97
C VAL A 87 0.45 -10.86 11.38
N ARG A 88 1.64 -10.65 11.96
CA ARG A 88 2.64 -9.72 11.41
C ARG A 88 3.09 -10.20 10.04
N ARG A 89 3.01 -9.31 9.05
CA ARG A 89 3.63 -9.50 7.74
C ARG A 89 5.01 -8.83 7.77
N LYS A 90 6.04 -9.60 7.41
CA LYS A 90 7.38 -9.05 7.24
C LYS A 90 7.43 -8.33 5.88
N ARG A 91 7.57 -7.01 5.88
CA ARG A 91 7.83 -6.25 4.65
C ARG A 91 9.19 -6.62 4.07
N GLY A 92 9.32 -6.46 2.76
CA GLY A 92 10.57 -6.73 2.04
C GLY A 92 10.77 -8.21 1.69
N ALA A 93 9.72 -9.04 1.75
CA ALA A 93 9.76 -10.35 1.14
C ALA A 93 10.17 -10.21 -0.34
N PRO A 94 11.04 -11.08 -0.88
CA PRO A 94 11.53 -10.91 -2.25
C PRO A 94 10.44 -10.89 -3.31
N LEU A 95 9.37 -11.67 -3.14
CA LEU A 95 8.23 -11.68 -4.05
C LEU A 95 7.49 -10.33 -4.04
N ASP A 96 7.20 -9.78 -2.87
CA ASP A 96 6.59 -8.45 -2.71
C ASP A 96 7.42 -7.38 -3.42
N LYS A 97 8.74 -7.39 -3.21
CA LYS A 97 9.65 -6.45 -3.87
C LYS A 97 9.66 -6.62 -5.39
N ILE A 98 9.68 -7.85 -5.91
CA ILE A 98 9.62 -8.10 -7.35
C ILE A 98 8.36 -7.48 -7.95
N VAL A 99 7.21 -7.76 -7.35
CA VAL A 99 5.92 -7.23 -7.85
C VAL A 99 5.92 -5.71 -7.75
N ALA A 100 6.27 -5.14 -6.60
CA ALA A 100 6.29 -3.70 -6.36
C ALA A 100 7.17 -2.96 -7.38
N GLU A 101 8.42 -3.40 -7.60
CA GLU A 101 9.34 -2.75 -8.53
C GLU A 101 8.86 -2.86 -9.98
N LEU A 102 8.30 -4.00 -10.39
CA LEU A 102 7.74 -4.15 -11.74
C LEU A 102 6.50 -3.29 -11.94
N MET A 103 5.63 -3.16 -10.93
CA MET A 103 4.46 -2.26 -10.99
C MET A 103 4.90 -0.79 -11.03
N ILE A 104 5.91 -0.41 -10.25
CA ILE A 104 6.45 0.96 -10.28
C ILE A 104 7.06 1.27 -11.65
N PHE A 105 7.82 0.34 -12.20
CA PHE A 105 8.40 0.45 -13.53
C PHE A 105 7.32 0.59 -14.62
N ALA A 106 6.27 -0.24 -14.59
CA ALA A 106 5.15 -0.16 -15.52
C ALA A 106 4.42 1.20 -15.45
N ASN A 107 4.03 1.63 -14.24
CA ASN A 107 3.35 2.90 -14.01
C ASN A 107 4.20 4.11 -14.44
N SER A 108 5.52 4.07 -14.22
CA SER A 108 6.44 5.13 -14.63
C SER A 108 6.65 5.17 -16.15
N THR A 109 6.73 3.98 -16.77
CA THR A 109 6.93 3.81 -18.22
C THR A 109 5.70 4.27 -19.00
N TRP A 110 4.50 3.85 -18.59
CA TRP A 110 3.27 4.29 -19.24
C TRP A 110 2.94 5.75 -18.92
N GLY A 111 3.26 6.23 -17.71
CA GLY A 111 3.21 7.65 -17.40
C GLY A 111 4.08 8.48 -18.33
N LYS A 112 5.28 7.98 -18.70
CA LYS A 112 6.15 8.59 -19.71
C LYS A 112 5.52 8.58 -21.10
N LEU A 113 4.98 7.43 -21.52
CA LEU A 113 4.33 7.28 -22.83
C LEU A 113 3.22 8.32 -23.03
N LEU A 114 2.35 8.48 -22.02
CA LEU A 114 1.28 9.47 -22.03
C LEU A 114 1.83 10.89 -22.20
N HIS A 115 2.84 11.24 -21.38
CA HIS A 115 3.49 12.55 -21.44
C HIS A 115 4.12 12.83 -22.80
N ASP A 116 4.96 11.92 -23.30
CA ASP A 116 5.66 12.07 -24.58
C ASP A 116 4.68 12.12 -25.77
N SER A 117 3.51 11.49 -25.63
CA SER A 117 2.46 11.50 -26.64
C SER A 117 1.54 12.73 -26.57
N GLY A 118 1.70 13.60 -25.57
CA GLY A 118 0.80 14.75 -25.34
C GLY A 118 -0.62 14.37 -24.91
N VAL A 119 -0.80 13.14 -24.40
CA VAL A 119 -2.09 12.63 -23.90
C VAL A 119 -2.13 12.80 -22.38
N PRO A 120 -3.18 13.40 -21.80
CA PRO A 120 -3.26 13.55 -20.35
C PRO A 120 -3.53 12.20 -19.69
N GLY A 121 -2.94 12.01 -18.52
CA GLY A 121 -3.22 10.91 -17.59
C GLY A 121 -3.43 11.43 -16.19
N ILE A 122 -3.84 10.54 -15.29
CA ILE A 122 -3.92 10.80 -13.85
C ILE A 122 -2.63 10.30 -13.21
N TYR A 123 -1.86 11.22 -12.63
CA TYR A 123 -0.56 10.97 -12.01
C TYR A 123 -0.66 11.20 -10.51
N ARG A 124 0.14 10.46 -9.74
CA ARG A 124 0.43 10.79 -8.35
C ARG A 124 1.76 11.54 -8.29
N SER A 125 1.73 12.71 -7.69
CA SER A 125 2.87 13.60 -7.55
C SER A 125 3.14 13.89 -6.09
N GLN A 126 4.41 14.02 -5.72
CA GLN A 126 4.86 14.28 -4.37
C GLN A 126 6.08 15.20 -4.43
N GLY A 127 6.14 16.22 -3.57
CA GLY A 127 7.24 17.18 -3.53
C GLY A 127 7.09 18.40 -4.45
N ALA A 128 5.98 18.50 -5.20
CA ALA A 128 5.67 19.66 -6.06
C ALA A 128 4.95 20.82 -5.34
N GLY A 129 4.71 20.70 -4.03
CA GLY A 129 4.00 21.71 -3.24
C GLY A 129 4.85 22.97 -2.97
N SER A 130 4.32 24.14 -3.30
CA SER A 130 4.92 25.45 -2.99
C SER A 130 4.73 25.89 -1.52
N GLY A 131 4.30 24.99 -0.63
CA GLY A 131 4.02 25.27 0.78
C GLY A 131 5.30 25.41 1.61
N ALA A 132 5.28 26.31 2.59
CA ALA A 132 6.43 26.66 3.43
C ALA A 132 6.77 25.64 4.54
N GLY A 133 6.45 24.35 4.36
CA GLY A 133 6.62 23.32 5.39
C GLY A 133 6.97 21.93 4.84
N TRP A 134 7.60 21.10 5.67
CA TRP A 134 7.98 19.72 5.33
C TRP A 134 6.77 18.84 5.02
N ALA A 135 5.71 18.92 5.84
CA ALA A 135 4.46 18.19 5.63
C ALA A 135 3.83 18.46 4.25
N ALA A 136 3.77 19.73 3.83
CA ALA A 136 3.22 20.11 2.52
C ALA A 136 4.04 19.60 1.32
N LYS A 137 5.34 19.33 1.50
CA LYS A 137 6.19 18.70 0.48
C LYS A 137 5.97 17.20 0.40
N MET A 138 5.66 16.56 1.53
CA MET A 138 5.45 15.12 1.61
C MET A 138 4.04 14.68 1.18
N GLN A 139 3.07 15.58 1.17
CA GLN A 139 1.72 15.26 0.71
C GLN A 139 1.71 14.82 -0.76
N VAL A 140 1.16 13.62 -0.99
CA VAL A 140 0.94 13.10 -2.34
C VAL A 140 -0.38 13.66 -2.88
N ARG A 141 -0.39 14.06 -4.15
CA ARG A 141 -1.57 14.64 -4.82
C ARG A 141 -1.81 14.00 -6.17
N MET A 142 -3.08 13.83 -6.53
CA MET A 142 -3.46 13.48 -7.88
C MET A 142 -3.45 14.70 -8.79
N VAL A 143 -2.76 14.59 -9.94
CA VAL A 143 -2.64 15.65 -10.93
C VAL A 143 -2.85 15.08 -12.34
N THR A 144 -3.32 15.90 -13.27
CA THR A 144 -3.63 15.45 -14.64
C THR A 144 -2.47 15.62 -15.63
N HIS A 145 -1.26 15.81 -15.12
CA HIS A 145 -0.05 16.04 -15.91
C HIS A 145 1.14 15.34 -15.25
N ALA A 146 2.13 14.95 -16.04
CA ALA A 146 3.34 14.33 -15.52
C ALA A 146 4.04 15.27 -14.53
N ALA A 147 4.31 14.76 -13.34
CA ALA A 147 5.03 15.45 -12.29
C ALA A 147 5.78 14.43 -11.42
N PRO A 148 6.92 14.82 -10.82
CA PRO A 148 7.72 13.91 -10.01
C PRO A 148 6.97 13.35 -8.82
N HIS A 149 7.32 12.11 -8.46
CA HIS A 149 7.00 11.52 -7.18
C HIS A 149 8.31 11.31 -6.43
N GLN A 150 8.70 12.30 -5.63
CA GLN A 150 10.04 12.34 -5.03
C GLN A 150 10.30 11.16 -4.09
N GLY A 151 9.31 10.77 -3.26
CA GLY A 151 9.44 9.61 -2.37
C GLY A 151 9.69 8.30 -3.11
N LEU A 152 8.95 8.04 -4.20
CA LEU A 152 9.20 6.86 -5.03
C LEU A 152 10.46 6.97 -5.90
N GLY A 153 11.10 8.14 -6.00
CA GLY A 153 12.29 8.33 -6.83
C GLY A 153 12.03 8.29 -8.33
N VAL A 154 10.87 8.78 -8.81
CA VAL A 154 10.48 8.72 -10.24
C VAL A 154 10.06 10.08 -10.82
N ASP A 155 10.24 10.29 -12.13
CA ASP A 155 9.95 11.57 -12.81
C ASP A 155 8.46 11.78 -13.03
N GLN A 156 7.73 10.69 -13.18
CA GLN A 156 6.28 10.66 -13.28
C GLN A 156 5.78 9.28 -12.85
N TYR A 157 4.62 9.27 -12.21
CA TYR A 157 4.01 8.04 -11.72
C TYR A 157 2.51 8.04 -12.02
N ALA A 158 2.09 7.28 -13.02
CA ALA A 158 0.68 7.17 -13.42
C ALA A 158 0.15 5.78 -13.05
N TRP A 159 -0.74 5.71 -12.07
CA TRP A 159 -1.39 4.47 -11.68
C TRP A 159 -2.13 3.84 -12.87
N SER A 160 -1.69 2.68 -13.30
CA SER A 160 -2.16 2.02 -14.52
C SER A 160 -2.26 0.50 -14.38
N THR A 161 -1.73 -0.09 -13.32
CA THR A 161 -1.56 -1.54 -13.16
C THR A 161 -2.72 -2.24 -12.45
N SER A 162 -3.76 -1.52 -12.01
CA SER A 162 -4.91 -2.11 -11.30
C SER A 162 -6.28 -1.62 -11.76
N PRO A 163 -6.58 -1.65 -13.08
CA PRO A 163 -7.82 -1.09 -13.65
C PRO A 163 -9.11 -1.79 -13.19
N LEU A 164 -9.02 -3.00 -12.64
CA LEU A 164 -10.20 -3.73 -12.14
C LEU A 164 -10.69 -3.22 -10.78
N ARG A 165 -9.82 -2.59 -9.99
CA ARG A 165 -10.15 -2.15 -8.62
C ARG A 165 -9.91 -0.66 -8.36
N ARG A 166 -9.19 0.03 -9.25
CA ARG A 166 -9.00 1.48 -9.19
C ARG A 166 -9.48 2.13 -10.48
N TYR A 167 -10.46 3.01 -10.35
CA TYR A 167 -11.08 3.69 -11.50
C TYR A 167 -10.10 4.62 -12.23
N THR A 168 -9.16 5.22 -11.50
CA THR A 168 -8.08 6.05 -12.09
C THR A 168 -7.15 5.22 -12.97
N ASP A 169 -6.80 3.99 -12.57
CA ASP A 169 -6.06 3.04 -13.41
C ASP A 169 -6.83 2.69 -14.69
N LEU A 170 -8.15 2.47 -14.60
CA LEU A 170 -9.00 2.20 -15.76
C LEU A 170 -9.01 3.38 -16.75
N VAL A 171 -9.14 4.61 -16.24
CA VAL A 171 -9.08 5.83 -17.05
C VAL A 171 -7.72 5.97 -17.74
N ASN A 172 -6.63 5.71 -17.03
CA ASN A 172 -5.30 5.72 -17.61
C ASN A 172 -5.12 4.62 -18.67
N GLN A 173 -5.68 3.42 -18.47
CA GLN A 173 -5.65 2.35 -19.46
C GLN A 173 -6.28 2.77 -20.79
N TRP A 174 -7.42 3.47 -20.78
CA TRP A 174 -8.03 3.96 -22.03
C TRP A 174 -7.11 4.93 -22.79
N GLN A 175 -6.40 5.80 -22.06
CA GLN A 175 -5.44 6.73 -22.65
C GLN A 175 -4.19 6.01 -23.19
N ILE A 176 -3.70 5.01 -22.46
CA ILE A 176 -2.55 4.19 -22.86
C ILE A 176 -2.88 3.38 -24.13
N ILE A 177 -4.07 2.80 -24.21
CA ILE A 177 -4.55 2.09 -25.41
C ILE A 177 -4.57 3.04 -26.61
N ALA A 178 -5.10 4.26 -26.44
CA ALA A 178 -5.07 5.27 -27.51
C ALA A 178 -3.64 5.59 -27.97
N CYS A 179 -2.68 5.74 -27.05
CA CYS A 179 -1.26 5.92 -27.38
C CYS A 179 -0.67 4.71 -28.12
N ALA A 180 -0.96 3.49 -27.66
CA ALA A 180 -0.43 2.27 -28.24
C ALA A 180 -0.94 2.02 -29.67
N GLU A 181 -2.21 2.31 -29.93
CA GLU A 181 -2.85 2.04 -31.23
C GLU A 181 -2.60 3.16 -32.26
N HIS A 182 -2.52 4.42 -31.81
CA HIS A 182 -2.54 5.57 -32.71
C HIS A 182 -1.25 6.40 -32.73
N GLY A 183 -0.28 6.10 -31.86
CA GLY A 183 1.03 6.74 -31.82
C GLY A 183 0.93 8.28 -31.82
N VAL A 184 1.56 8.93 -32.80
CA VAL A 184 1.58 10.40 -32.92
C VAL A 184 0.19 11.03 -33.07
N THR A 185 -0.82 10.26 -33.49
CA THR A 185 -2.21 10.74 -33.65
C THR A 185 -3.06 10.50 -32.40
N ALA A 186 -2.52 9.87 -31.36
CA ALA A 186 -3.23 9.57 -30.11
C ALA A 186 -3.94 10.78 -29.48
N PRO A 187 -3.37 12.00 -29.43
CA PRO A 187 -4.08 13.17 -28.91
C PRO A 187 -5.41 13.48 -29.59
N LEU A 188 -5.57 13.09 -30.85
CA LEU A 188 -6.79 13.33 -31.62
C LEU A 188 -7.93 12.38 -31.18
N VAL A 189 -7.60 11.16 -30.79
CA VAL A 189 -8.57 10.08 -30.52
C VAL A 189 -8.68 9.68 -29.04
N ALA A 190 -7.70 10.04 -28.22
CA ALA A 190 -7.68 9.91 -26.78
C ALA A 190 -9.02 10.35 -26.14
N PRO A 191 -9.66 9.53 -25.28
CA PRO A 191 -10.97 9.84 -24.70
C PRO A 191 -11.02 11.17 -23.94
N PHE A 192 -9.96 11.51 -23.19
CA PHE A 192 -9.88 12.78 -22.48
C PHE A 192 -8.79 13.67 -23.08
N LYS A 193 -9.09 14.98 -23.16
CA LYS A 193 -8.18 15.99 -23.70
C LYS A 193 -7.43 16.75 -22.59
N PRO A 194 -6.30 17.39 -22.90
CA PRO A 194 -5.64 18.25 -21.92
C PRO A 194 -6.62 19.30 -21.35
N ARG A 195 -6.63 19.44 -20.03
CA ARG A 195 -7.52 20.35 -19.28
C ARG A 195 -9.02 20.03 -19.40
N ASP A 196 -9.38 18.77 -19.68
CA ASP A 196 -10.76 18.31 -19.69
C ASP A 196 -11.40 18.37 -18.29
N ALA A 197 -12.52 19.08 -18.16
CA ALA A 197 -13.26 19.21 -16.91
C ALA A 197 -13.75 17.86 -16.37
N THR A 198 -14.04 16.91 -17.26
CA THR A 198 -14.45 15.55 -16.89
C THR A 198 -13.33 14.82 -16.18
N LEU A 199 -12.09 14.96 -16.65
CA LEU A 199 -10.92 14.32 -16.04
C LEU A 199 -10.67 14.86 -14.63
N PHE A 200 -10.80 16.18 -14.43
CA PHE A 200 -10.71 16.78 -13.08
C PHE A 200 -11.84 16.31 -12.15
N SER A 201 -13.05 16.17 -12.67
CA SER A 201 -14.20 15.67 -11.91
C SER A 201 -13.99 14.22 -11.48
N ILE A 202 -13.41 13.39 -12.36
CA ILE A 202 -13.04 12.00 -12.04
C ILE A 202 -12.01 11.95 -10.92
N VAL A 203 -10.95 12.76 -10.98
CA VAL A 203 -9.93 12.81 -9.92
C VAL A 203 -10.57 13.17 -8.58
N SER A 204 -11.37 14.24 -8.54
CA SER A 204 -12.04 14.65 -7.29
C SER A 204 -13.01 13.60 -6.76
N ALA A 205 -13.76 12.91 -7.62
CA ALA A 205 -14.68 11.86 -7.20
C ALA A 205 -13.93 10.62 -6.71
N PHE A 206 -12.81 10.27 -7.35
CA PHE A 206 -11.94 9.19 -6.91
C PHE A 206 -11.36 9.50 -5.52
N ASP A 207 -10.78 10.68 -5.31
CA ASP A 207 -10.19 11.06 -4.01
C ASP A 207 -11.22 10.97 -2.88
N ALA A 208 -12.45 11.47 -3.11
CA ALA A 208 -13.53 11.39 -2.13
C ALA A 208 -13.94 9.95 -1.82
N ALA A 209 -14.10 9.10 -2.84
CA ALA A 209 -14.46 7.70 -2.65
C ALA A 209 -13.33 6.92 -1.96
N TYR A 210 -12.09 7.13 -2.38
CA TYR A 210 -10.90 6.50 -1.83
C TYR A 210 -10.73 6.83 -0.34
N SER A 211 -10.89 8.10 0.04
CA SER A 211 -10.88 8.51 1.45
C SER A 211 -11.97 7.81 2.26
N ALA A 212 -13.21 7.76 1.75
CA ALA A 212 -14.31 7.10 2.46
C ALA A 212 -14.09 5.59 2.65
N TYR A 213 -13.51 4.91 1.67
CA TYR A 213 -13.12 3.49 1.81
C TYR A 213 -12.02 3.32 2.85
N ASN A 214 -11.01 4.19 2.88
CA ASN A 214 -9.94 4.13 3.88
C ASN A 214 -10.47 4.38 5.30
N ASP A 215 -11.38 5.34 5.48
CA ASP A 215 -12.00 5.59 6.78
C ASP A 215 -12.79 4.37 7.28
N PHE A 216 -13.53 3.72 6.37
CA PHE A 216 -14.23 2.48 6.68
C PHE A 216 -13.26 1.33 7.01
N GLN A 217 -12.21 1.14 6.22
CA GLN A 217 -11.17 0.14 6.45
C GLN A 217 -10.53 0.31 7.83
N GLN A 218 -10.12 1.52 8.19
CA GLN A 218 -9.54 1.81 9.51
C GLN A 218 -10.51 1.51 10.65
N THR A 219 -11.80 1.85 10.47
CA THR A 219 -12.86 1.56 11.45
C THR A 219 -13.04 0.05 11.63
N MET A 220 -13.04 -0.70 10.53
CA MET A 220 -13.17 -2.17 10.51
C MET A 220 -11.93 -2.86 11.13
N GLU A 221 -10.72 -2.47 10.75
CA GLU A 221 -9.48 -3.01 11.32
C GLU A 221 -9.37 -2.73 12.83
N ARG A 222 -9.79 -1.53 13.24
CA ARG A 222 -9.87 -1.16 14.66
C ARG A 222 -10.84 -2.07 15.41
N TYR A 223 -12.03 -2.31 14.87
CA TYR A 223 -12.99 -3.26 15.44
C TYR A 223 -12.35 -4.64 15.65
N TRP A 224 -11.69 -5.18 14.62
CA TRP A 224 -11.05 -6.49 14.72
C TRP A 224 -9.90 -6.54 15.71
N CYS A 225 -9.11 -5.47 15.83
CA CYS A 225 -8.09 -5.35 16.88
C CYS A 225 -8.71 -5.44 18.29
N LEU A 226 -9.82 -4.75 18.55
CA LEU A 226 -10.47 -4.76 19.87
C LEU A 226 -11.06 -6.14 20.18
N ARG A 227 -11.68 -6.79 19.20
CA ARG A 227 -12.19 -8.15 19.34
C ARG A 227 -11.07 -9.15 19.63
N TRP A 228 -9.93 -9.00 18.97
CA TRP A 228 -8.72 -9.80 19.22
C TRP A 228 -8.21 -9.63 20.66
N LEU A 229 -8.14 -8.39 21.18
CA LEU A 229 -7.74 -8.15 22.57
C LEU A 229 -8.63 -8.90 23.57
N GLY A 230 -9.94 -8.95 23.29
CA GLY A 230 -10.90 -9.69 24.10
C GLY A 230 -10.74 -11.20 24.01
N GLN A 231 -10.56 -11.72 22.79
CA GLN A 231 -10.34 -13.13 22.51
C GLN A 231 -9.10 -13.67 23.24
N GLU A 232 -7.96 -12.98 23.10
CA GLU A 232 -6.68 -13.37 23.70
C GLU A 232 -6.57 -12.97 25.19
N GLN A 233 -7.63 -12.37 25.75
CA GLN A 233 -7.69 -11.92 27.14
C GLN A 233 -6.53 -10.99 27.54
N VAL A 234 -6.07 -10.14 26.61
CA VAL A 234 -4.92 -9.27 26.80
C VAL A 234 -5.16 -8.31 27.96
N LYS A 235 -4.33 -8.40 28.99
CA LYS A 235 -4.38 -7.49 30.16
C LYS A 235 -3.30 -6.42 30.11
N GLN A 236 -2.17 -6.72 29.50
CA GLN A 236 -1.06 -5.80 29.33
C GLN A 236 -0.53 -5.91 27.91
N THR A 237 -0.15 -4.79 27.32
CA THR A 237 0.39 -4.74 25.95
C THR A 237 1.57 -3.79 25.90
N GLU A 238 2.47 -4.04 24.95
CA GLU A 238 3.49 -3.08 24.56
C GLU A 238 2.96 -2.15 23.47
N ALA A 239 3.47 -0.92 23.44
CA ALA A 239 3.16 0.07 22.44
C ALA A 239 4.37 0.97 22.16
N VAL A 240 4.38 1.61 21.00
CA VAL A 240 5.38 2.62 20.63
C VAL A 240 4.71 3.98 20.51
N VAL A 241 5.35 5.00 21.09
CA VAL A 241 4.90 6.39 20.99
C VAL A 241 5.11 6.90 19.56
N LEU A 242 4.04 7.25 18.87
CA LEU A 242 4.10 7.86 17.54
C LEU A 242 4.33 9.37 17.65
N LYS A 243 3.52 10.05 18.44
CA LYS A 243 3.60 11.51 18.65
C LYS A 243 2.80 11.87 19.89
N GLU A 244 3.37 12.64 20.81
CA GLU A 244 2.69 13.12 22.01
C GLU A 244 2.02 11.97 22.79
N ASP A 245 0.68 11.92 22.81
CA ASP A 245 -0.14 10.92 23.48
C ASP A 245 -0.68 9.84 22.52
N VAL A 246 -0.25 9.83 21.25
CA VAL A 246 -0.62 8.84 20.23
C VAL A 246 0.36 7.68 20.26
N LEU A 247 -0.16 6.47 20.44
CA LEU A 247 0.63 5.24 20.51
C LEU A 247 0.09 4.19 19.54
N ARG A 248 0.98 3.32 19.05
CA ARG A 248 0.60 2.11 18.30
C ARG A 248 0.97 0.88 19.11
N LEU A 249 0.03 -0.04 19.31
CA LEU A 249 0.33 -1.34 19.92
C LEU A 249 1.32 -2.11 19.04
N THR A 250 2.16 -2.95 19.66
CA THR A 250 3.17 -3.72 18.92
C THR A 250 2.60 -5.03 18.35
N GLU A 251 1.66 -5.67 19.05
CA GLU A 251 1.12 -6.98 18.66
C GLU A 251 0.00 -6.90 17.61
N VAL A 252 -0.68 -5.76 17.54
CA VAL A 252 -1.77 -5.50 16.60
C VAL A 252 -1.66 -4.07 16.08
N PRO A 253 -2.16 -3.76 14.87
CA PRO A 253 -2.08 -2.42 14.28
C PRO A 253 -3.07 -1.42 14.91
N LEU A 254 -3.28 -1.47 16.23
CA LEU A 254 -4.19 -0.59 16.94
C LEU A 254 -3.47 0.69 17.37
N VAL A 255 -3.89 1.82 16.81
CA VAL A 255 -3.45 3.14 17.26
C VAL A 255 -4.43 3.69 18.29
N ILE A 256 -3.93 4.20 19.40
CA ILE A 256 -4.73 4.78 20.49
C ILE A 256 -4.19 6.13 20.90
N ARG A 257 -5.04 6.92 21.57
CA ARG A 257 -4.61 8.09 22.34
C ARG A 257 -4.66 7.76 23.83
N LEU A 258 -3.65 8.20 24.56
CA LEU A 258 -3.55 8.03 26.01
C LEU A 258 -3.43 9.40 26.70
N PRO A 259 -4.54 10.13 26.87
CA PRO A 259 -4.52 11.46 27.47
C PRO A 259 -3.87 11.47 28.86
N GLY A 260 -3.06 12.49 29.13
CA GLY A 260 -2.36 12.63 30.41
C GLY A 260 -1.06 11.83 30.52
N MET A 261 -0.59 11.24 29.41
CA MET A 261 0.74 10.65 29.32
C MET A 261 1.83 11.71 29.59
N PRO A 262 2.87 11.41 30.39
CA PRO A 262 4.01 12.31 30.53
C PRO A 262 4.72 12.51 29.19
N PRO A 263 5.48 13.60 29.00
CA PRO A 263 6.28 13.79 27.79
C PRO A 263 7.27 12.64 27.61
N VAL A 264 7.06 11.84 26.57
CA VAL A 264 7.93 10.72 26.16
C VAL A 264 8.35 10.95 24.71
N ALA A 265 9.60 10.59 24.39
CA ALA A 265 10.11 10.74 23.04
C ALA A 265 9.36 9.84 22.04
N ARG A 266 9.15 10.32 20.82
CA ARG A 266 8.71 9.49 19.68
C ARG A 266 9.63 8.28 19.53
N GLY A 267 9.05 7.13 19.22
CA GLY A 267 9.76 5.86 19.09
C GLY A 267 10.03 5.15 20.41
N ALA A 268 9.77 5.78 21.56
CA ALA A 268 9.93 5.10 22.84
C ALA A 268 8.91 3.96 22.99
N GLN A 269 9.38 2.82 23.51
CA GLN A 269 8.54 1.70 23.86
C GLN A 269 7.95 1.90 25.26
N VAL A 270 6.67 1.59 25.40
CA VAL A 270 5.94 1.69 26.66
C VAL A 270 5.12 0.44 26.92
N LYS A 271 4.87 0.16 28.19
CA LYS A 271 3.99 -0.91 28.62
C LYS A 271 2.70 -0.33 29.16
N LEU A 272 1.57 -0.87 28.70
CA LEU A 272 0.23 -0.42 29.03
C LEU A 272 -0.54 -1.52 29.76
N ASP A 273 -1.34 -1.12 30.74
CA ASP A 273 -2.37 -1.95 31.39
C ASP A 273 -3.71 -1.67 30.73
N ILE A 274 -4.36 -2.69 30.17
CA ILE A 274 -5.68 -2.56 29.52
C ILE A 274 -6.76 -2.59 30.60
N VAL A 275 -7.50 -1.49 30.72
CA VAL A 275 -8.57 -1.34 31.71
C VAL A 275 -9.88 -1.91 31.15
N ARG A 276 -10.27 -1.44 29.96
CA ARG A 276 -11.47 -1.87 29.24
C ARG A 276 -11.41 -1.47 27.77
N TRP A 277 -12.25 -2.08 26.95
CA TRP A 277 -12.51 -1.63 25.58
C TRP A 277 -14.01 -1.67 25.29
N ASP A 278 -14.41 -1.00 24.23
CA ASP A 278 -15.77 -1.02 23.70
C ASP A 278 -15.72 -1.22 22.18
N GLU A 279 -16.31 -2.30 21.69
CA GLU A 279 -16.33 -2.66 20.27
C GLU A 279 -17.33 -1.84 19.44
N VAL A 280 -18.30 -1.19 20.09
CA VAL A 280 -19.30 -0.34 19.42
C VAL A 280 -18.77 1.09 19.29
N ASP A 281 -18.24 1.63 20.39
CA ASP A 281 -17.62 2.96 20.40
C ASP A 281 -16.20 2.95 19.82
N LEU A 282 -15.65 1.76 19.54
CA LEU A 282 -14.28 1.54 19.08
C LEU A 282 -13.25 2.21 19.99
N SER A 283 -13.41 2.06 21.29
CA SER A 283 -12.55 2.71 22.29
C SER A 283 -11.72 1.69 23.06
N LEU A 284 -10.49 2.09 23.43
CA LEU A 284 -9.63 1.35 24.34
C LEU A 284 -9.22 2.29 25.48
N GLU A 285 -9.47 1.89 26.71
CA GLU A 285 -8.95 2.54 27.89
C GLU A 285 -7.78 1.75 28.45
N ALA A 286 -6.65 2.43 28.60
CA ALA A 286 -5.43 1.86 29.14
C ALA A 286 -4.77 2.80 30.14
N ARG A 287 -3.81 2.28 30.91
CA ARG A 287 -2.96 3.06 31.82
C ARG A 287 -1.50 2.79 31.49
N LEU A 288 -0.68 3.83 31.52
CA LEU A 288 0.76 3.68 31.41
C LEU A 288 1.30 2.96 32.65
N LEU A 289 1.99 1.84 32.46
CA LEU A 289 2.70 1.12 33.52
C LEU A 289 4.16 1.55 33.57
N GLU A 290 4.84 1.42 32.44
CA GLU A 290 6.28 1.60 32.34
C GLU A 290 6.65 2.30 31.03
N VAL A 291 7.68 3.13 31.08
CA VAL A 291 8.37 3.64 29.89
C VAL A 291 9.71 2.93 29.83
N ALA A 292 9.92 2.09 28.82
CA ALA A 292 11.21 1.46 28.65
C ALA A 292 12.26 2.54 28.37
N GLN A 293 13.42 2.47 29.02
CA GLN A 293 14.56 3.29 28.60
C GLN A 293 14.91 2.88 27.17
N ALA A 294 15.12 3.86 26.30
CA ALA A 294 15.46 3.64 24.90
C ALA A 294 16.76 2.81 24.81
N ALA A 295 16.64 1.49 24.74
CA ALA A 295 17.61 0.69 24.04
C ALA A 295 17.47 1.04 22.56
N PRO A 296 18.56 1.22 21.81
CA PRO A 296 18.47 1.34 20.36
C PRO A 296 17.98 -0.01 19.82
N SER A 297 16.66 -0.19 19.77
CA SER A 297 16.04 -1.32 19.10
C SER A 297 16.01 -0.97 17.62
N GLU A 298 16.86 -1.63 16.82
CA GLU A 298 16.88 -1.49 15.36
C GLU A 298 15.55 -1.96 14.71
N GLU A 299 14.67 -2.62 15.46
CA GLU A 299 13.50 -3.34 14.95
C GLU A 299 12.21 -2.50 14.79
N LEU A 300 12.11 -1.31 15.38
CA LEU A 300 10.89 -0.49 15.33
C LEU A 300 11.21 1.01 15.21
N VAL A 301 11.91 1.38 14.13
CA VAL A 301 12.11 2.80 13.79
C VAL A 301 10.92 3.26 12.95
N PHE A 302 10.06 4.07 13.56
CA PHE A 302 8.98 4.75 12.86
C PHE A 302 9.58 5.88 12.02
N ASP A 303 9.18 5.94 10.76
CA ASP A 303 9.64 6.96 9.83
C ASP A 303 9.47 8.36 10.45
N GLU A 304 10.55 9.14 10.47
CA GLU A 304 10.50 10.57 10.85
C GLU A 304 9.57 11.35 9.90
N GLU A 305 9.22 10.78 8.73
CA GLU A 305 8.52 11.44 7.63
C GLU A 305 6.97 11.48 7.75
N GLU A 306 6.33 10.68 8.63
CA GLU A 306 4.86 10.68 8.83
C GLU A 306 4.38 11.48 10.07
N GLY A 307 5.29 12.17 10.75
CA GLY A 307 5.05 12.68 12.10
C GLY A 307 4.24 13.96 12.25
N ASP A 308 3.75 14.61 11.18
CA ASP A 308 3.02 15.87 11.34
C ASP A 308 1.48 15.74 11.34
N ASP A 309 0.92 14.74 10.67
CA ASP A 309 -0.54 14.69 10.39
C ASP A 309 -1.34 13.61 11.15
N ALA A 310 -0.76 12.94 12.15
CA ALA A 310 -1.48 11.94 12.97
C ALA A 310 -2.65 12.50 13.81
N ALA A 311 -2.96 13.80 13.70
CA ALA A 311 -4.05 14.46 14.42
C ALA A 311 -5.13 15.11 13.55
N GLY A 312 -5.07 14.99 12.22
CA GLY A 312 -6.13 15.42 11.32
C GLY A 312 -5.82 14.98 9.90
N GLU A 313 -6.70 14.14 9.33
CA GLU A 313 -6.51 13.39 8.08
C GLU A 313 -5.43 12.29 8.21
N VAL A 314 -5.90 11.07 8.52
CA VAL A 314 -5.06 9.87 8.54
C VAL A 314 -4.50 9.68 7.14
N GLY A 315 -3.18 9.88 7.01
CA GLY A 315 -2.47 10.02 5.76
C GLY A 315 -2.68 8.86 4.78
N ASP A 316 -2.99 9.25 3.55
CA ASP A 316 -2.82 8.47 2.32
C ASP A 316 -1.34 8.11 2.13
N THR A 317 -0.92 7.00 2.75
CA THR A 317 0.40 6.42 2.54
C THR A 317 0.37 5.62 1.24
N GLY A 318 0.55 6.34 0.13
CA GLY A 318 0.59 5.75 -1.21
C GLY A 318 1.62 4.64 -1.43
N GLU A 319 2.53 4.41 -0.49
CA GLU A 319 3.45 3.27 -0.44
C GLU A 319 2.77 1.98 0.08
N ALA A 320 1.87 2.08 1.07
CA ALA A 320 1.01 0.96 1.45
C ALA A 320 0.10 0.55 0.28
N ALA A 321 -0.32 1.52 -0.53
CA ALA A 321 -1.16 1.33 -1.71
C ALA A 321 -0.44 0.72 -2.93
N VAL A 322 0.84 0.31 -2.80
CA VAL A 322 1.52 -0.56 -3.79
C VAL A 322 1.49 -2.02 -3.33
N GLU A 323 1.57 -2.31 -2.03
CA GLU A 323 1.51 -3.66 -1.46
C GLU A 323 0.07 -4.14 -1.15
N GLU A 324 -0.83 -3.26 -0.70
CA GLU A 324 -2.26 -3.57 -0.46
C GLU A 324 -2.97 -4.01 -1.76
N VAL A 325 -2.39 -3.63 -2.91
CA VAL A 325 -2.77 -4.06 -4.26
C VAL A 325 -2.48 -5.51 -4.56
N VAL A 326 -1.37 -6.01 -4.02
CA VAL A 326 -0.85 -7.34 -4.31
C VAL A 326 -1.61 -8.39 -3.49
N GLU A 327 -2.07 -8.02 -2.29
CA GLU A 327 -2.79 -8.93 -1.38
C GLU A 327 -4.30 -9.01 -1.61
N ALA A 328 -4.93 -8.00 -2.23
CA ALA A 328 -6.38 -8.06 -2.50
C ALA A 328 -6.76 -9.18 -3.51
N GLU A 329 -5.79 -9.85 -4.16
CA GLU A 329 -6.01 -11.06 -4.97
C GLU A 329 -6.05 -12.38 -4.15
N GLY A 330 -5.84 -12.32 -2.83
CA GLY A 330 -5.70 -13.47 -1.93
C GLY A 330 -6.98 -14.01 -1.30
N ALA A 331 -8.02 -13.19 -1.08
CA ALA A 331 -9.20 -13.60 -0.32
C ALA A 331 -10.50 -13.38 -1.10
N VAL A 332 -10.79 -14.27 -2.05
CA VAL A 332 -12.18 -14.52 -2.47
C VAL A 332 -12.51 -15.96 -2.12
N ALA A 333 -12.94 -16.18 -0.88
CA ALA A 333 -13.64 -17.40 -0.52
C ALA A 333 -14.93 -17.44 -1.37
N ALA A 334 -14.97 -18.33 -2.35
CA ALA A 334 -16.16 -18.59 -3.11
C ALA A 334 -17.26 -19.11 -2.16
N VAL A 335 -18.22 -18.26 -1.82
CA VAL A 335 -19.47 -18.70 -1.19
C VAL A 335 -20.23 -19.50 -2.24
N SER A 336 -20.03 -20.81 -2.25
CA SER A 336 -20.82 -21.75 -3.05
C SER A 336 -22.26 -21.72 -2.52
N THR A 337 -23.12 -20.92 -3.15
CA THR A 337 -24.56 -21.09 -3.02
C THR A 337 -24.95 -22.33 -3.82
N ALA A 338 -25.10 -23.46 -3.14
CA ALA A 338 -25.66 -24.66 -3.73
C ALA A 338 -27.07 -24.34 -4.23
N ALA A 339 -27.25 -24.30 -5.55
CA ALA A 339 -28.55 -24.15 -6.17
C ALA A 339 -29.43 -25.36 -5.84
N ALA A 340 -30.47 -25.14 -5.03
CA ALA A 340 -31.52 -26.12 -4.81
C ALA A 340 -32.20 -26.44 -6.16
N THR A 341 -32.11 -27.71 -6.57
CA THR A 341 -32.82 -28.23 -7.74
C THR A 341 -34.32 -28.24 -7.43
N PRO A 342 -35.19 -27.63 -8.26
CA PRO A 342 -36.63 -27.79 -8.08
C PRO A 342 -37.04 -29.20 -8.51
N ALA A 343 -37.72 -29.91 -7.62
CA ALA A 343 -38.35 -31.19 -7.91
C ALA A 343 -39.36 -31.03 -9.05
N ALA A 344 -39.18 -31.79 -10.12
CA ALA A 344 -40.15 -31.92 -11.19
C ALA A 344 -41.41 -32.63 -10.65
N GLY A 345 -42.54 -31.93 -10.70
CA GLY A 345 -43.85 -32.49 -10.43
C GLY A 345 -44.24 -33.51 -11.49
N ALA A 346 -44.80 -34.62 -11.04
CA ALA A 346 -45.35 -35.68 -11.86
C ALA A 346 -46.61 -35.23 -12.62
N GLN A 347 -46.68 -35.59 -13.90
CA GLN A 347 -47.88 -36.16 -14.53
C GLN A 347 -47.49 -37.46 -15.21
#